data_AF-A0A0F7VQX6-F1
#
_entry.id   AF-A0A0F7VQX6-F1
#
_cell.length_a   1.000
_cell.length_b   1.000
_cell.length_c   1.000
_cell.angle_alpha   90.00
_cell.angle_beta   90.00
_cell.angle_gamma   90.00
#
_symmetry.space_group_name_H-M   'P 1'
#
loop_
_entity.id
_entity.type
_entity.pdbx_description
1 polymer ?
#
loop_
_entity_poly.entity_id
_entity_poly.type
_entity_poly.pdbx_seq_one_letter_code
_entity_poly.pdbx_strand_id
1 'polypeptide(L)'
;MAVMTHAPARPEADYRALPGPVQDAFTALMEQADTAGTTDHFLTLMARAASLIGMPLPPSGDIRRCACSCVCGCIFDAEDPGAHVIEHGEGYNLGRVQCPTCADWHPETA
;
A
#
# COMPACT_ATOMS: atom_id res chain seq x y z
N MET A 1 22.37 5.78 30.30
CA MET A 1 22.18 5.19 28.96
C MET A 1 20.71 5.30 28.62
N ALA A 2 20.34 6.13 27.64
CA ALA A 2 18.97 6.22 27.18
C ALA A 2 18.71 5.02 26.25
N VAL A 3 17.85 4.10 26.68
CA VAL A 3 17.29 3.07 25.78
C VAL A 3 16.33 3.81 24.86
N MET A 4 16.79 4.12 23.64
CA MET A 4 15.90 4.50 22.55
C MET A 4 15.11 3.24 22.21
N THR A 5 13.89 3.12 22.74
CA THR A 5 12.97 2.04 22.38
C THR A 5 12.60 2.25 20.91
N HIS A 6 13.34 1.63 20.00
CA HIS A 6 12.95 1.61 18.59
C HIS A 6 11.60 0.88 18.52
N ALA A 7 10.53 1.62 18.21
CA ALA A 7 9.28 1.00 17.81
C ALA A 7 9.60 0.09 16.61
N PRO A 8 9.14 -1.18 16.61
CA PRO A 8 9.37 -2.06 15.49
C PRO A 8 8.81 -1.42 14.21
N ALA A 9 9.58 -1.45 13.13
CA ALA A 9 9.11 -1.04 11.82
C ALA A 9 7.88 -1.89 11.48
N ARG A 10 6.73 -1.24 11.35
CA ARG A 10 5.49 -1.95 11.04
C ARG A 10 5.46 -2.23 9.53
N PRO A 11 5.14 -3.47 9.11
CA PRO A 11 5.00 -3.81 7.69
C PRO A 11 3.73 -3.22 7.07
N GLU A 12 2.87 -2.62 7.90
CA GLU A 12 1.58 -2.03 7.52
C GLU A 12 1.46 -0.60 8.06
N ALA A 13 0.66 0.22 7.38
CA ALA A 13 0.29 1.57 7.81
C ALA A 13 -1.22 1.79 7.67
N ASP A 14 -1.82 2.63 8.53
CA ASP A 14 -3.23 3.03 8.40
C ASP A 14 -3.30 4.38 7.68
N TYR A 15 -3.78 4.36 6.43
CA TYR A 15 -3.99 5.56 5.62
C TYR A 15 -4.84 6.61 6.33
N ARG A 16 -5.84 6.19 7.12
CA ARG A 16 -6.77 7.11 7.80
C ARG A 16 -6.15 7.79 9.01
N ALA A 17 -5.07 7.21 9.56
CA ALA A 17 -4.30 7.81 10.64
C ALA A 17 -3.29 8.84 10.13
N LEU A 18 -3.07 8.93 8.81
CA LEU A 18 -2.16 9.91 8.22
C LEU A 18 -2.78 11.31 8.24
N PRO A 19 -1.97 12.38 8.39
CA PRO A 19 -2.43 13.74 8.18
C PRO A 19 -2.98 13.93 6.75
N GLY A 20 -3.99 14.78 6.59
CA GLY A 20 -4.61 15.06 5.26
C GLY A 20 -3.59 15.34 4.14
N PRO A 21 -2.61 16.23 4.33
CA PRO A 21 -1.59 16.49 3.30
C PRO A 21 -0.74 15.26 2.93
N VAL A 22 -0.55 14.33 3.86
CA VAL A 22 0.19 13.08 3.64
C VAL A 22 -0.69 12.09 2.88
N GLN A 23 -1.99 12.04 3.18
CA GLN A 23 -2.98 11.25 2.42
C GLN A 23 -3.04 11.70 0.95
N ASP A 24 -3.10 13.02 0.72
CA ASP A 24 -3.14 13.59 -0.63
C ASP A 24 -1.84 13.28 -1.41
N ALA A 25 -0.69 13.48 -0.77
CA ALA A 25 0.60 13.18 -1.39
C ALA A 25 0.78 11.67 -1.67
N PHE A 26 0.32 10.80 -0.77
CA PHE A 26 0.32 9.36 -1.00
C PHE A 26 -0.57 9.00 -2.19
N THR A 27 -1.80 9.52 -2.24
CA THR A 27 -2.73 9.26 -3.35
C THR A 27 -2.14 9.70 -4.69
N ALA A 28 -1.52 10.89 -4.74
CA ALA A 28 -0.86 11.38 -5.94
C ALA A 28 0.33 10.51 -6.39
N LEU A 29 1.06 9.91 -5.46
CA LEU A 29 2.14 8.96 -5.78
C LEU A 29 1.59 7.65 -6.33
N MET A 30 0.48 7.15 -5.78
CA MET A 30 -0.19 5.95 -6.28
C MET A 30 -0.73 6.16 -7.69
N GLU A 31 -1.36 7.30 -7.97
CA GLU A 31 -1.85 7.64 -9.33
C GLU A 31 -0.70 7.72 -10.36
N GLN A 32 0.46 8.29 -9.96
CA GLN A 32 1.64 8.31 -10.81
C GLN A 32 2.22 6.91 -11.03
N ALA A 33 2.21 6.06 -10.00
CA ALA A 33 2.72 4.70 -10.09
C ALA A 33 1.85 3.85 -11.00
N ASP A 34 0.53 4.05 -10.94
CA ASP A 34 -0.44 3.36 -11.78
C ASP A 34 -0.20 3.55 -13.28
N THR A 35 0.31 4.72 -13.64
CA THR A 35 0.61 5.14 -15.03
C THR A 35 2.10 5.12 -15.37
N ALA A 36 2.95 4.60 -14.49
CA ALA A 36 4.39 4.53 -14.70
C ALA A 36 4.74 3.62 -15.88
N GLY A 37 5.44 4.16 -16.88
CA GLY A 37 5.80 3.42 -18.11
C GLY A 37 7.00 2.47 -17.97
N THR A 38 7.71 2.47 -16.84
CA THR A 38 8.86 1.59 -16.60
C THR A 38 8.85 1.05 -15.16
N THR A 39 9.41 -0.14 -14.96
CA THR A 39 9.53 -0.78 -13.64
C THR A 39 10.37 0.05 -12.67
N ASP A 40 11.47 0.66 -13.13
CA ASP A 40 12.32 1.50 -12.28
C ASP A 40 11.58 2.75 -11.77
N HIS A 41 10.77 3.37 -12.63
CA HIS A 41 9.94 4.51 -12.25
C HIS A 41 8.85 4.09 -11.26
N PHE A 42 8.19 2.96 -11.49
CA PHE A 42 7.20 2.38 -10.57
C PHE A 42 7.81 2.14 -9.18
N LEU A 43 8.94 1.42 -9.10
CA LEU A 43 9.62 1.11 -7.85
C LEU A 43 10.11 2.37 -7.13
N THR A 44 10.56 3.38 -7.87
CA THR A 44 10.94 4.68 -7.31
C THR A 44 9.74 5.37 -6.66
N LEU A 45 8.57 5.34 -7.30
CA LEU A 45 7.34 5.92 -6.75
C LEU A 45 6.86 5.15 -5.51
N MET A 46 6.93 3.82 -5.54
CA MET A 46 6.60 2.97 -4.38
C MET A 46 7.53 3.23 -3.19
N ALA A 47 8.84 3.34 -3.43
CA ALA A 47 9.81 3.67 -2.40
C ALA A 47 9.54 5.05 -1.77
N ARG A 48 9.13 6.04 -2.58
CA ARG A 48 8.73 7.37 -2.10
C ARG A 48 7.45 7.31 -1.28
N ALA A 49 6.45 6.56 -1.72
CA ALA A 49 5.19 6.38 -1.01
C ALA A 49 5.41 5.68 0.34
N ALA A 50 6.21 4.61 0.38
CA ALA A 50 6.56 3.91 1.61
C ALA A 50 7.30 4.84 2.59
N SER A 51 8.29 5.59 2.10
CA SER A 51 9.05 6.56 2.89
C SER A 51 8.16 7.67 3.44
N LEU A 52 7.20 8.17 2.65
CA LEU A 52 6.27 9.24 3.02
C LEU A 52 5.39 8.84 4.22
N ILE A 53 4.95 7.58 4.27
CA ILE A 53 4.07 7.07 5.33
C ILE A 53 4.84 6.40 6.49
N GLY A 54 6.17 6.40 6.43
CA GLY A 54 7.03 5.79 7.46
C GLY A 54 7.02 4.26 7.49
N MET A 55 6.72 3.64 6.35
CA MET A 55 6.74 2.18 6.16
C MET A 55 8.03 1.76 5.43
N PRO A 56 8.66 0.63 5.81
CA PRO A 56 9.70 0.03 4.98
C PRO A 56 9.10 -0.50 3.67
N LEU A 57 9.74 -0.22 2.53
CA LEU A 57 9.31 -0.82 1.26
C LEU A 57 9.45 -2.35 1.35
N PRO A 58 8.39 -3.12 1.07
CA PRO A 58 8.45 -4.58 1.07
C PRO A 58 9.37 -5.10 -0.04
N PRO A 59 9.82 -6.37 0.07
CA PRO A 59 10.65 -7.00 -0.97
C PRO A 59 10.00 -7.06 -2.35
N SER A 60 8.67 -7.13 -2.41
CA SER A 60 7.88 -7.06 -3.66
C SER A 60 8.01 -5.71 -4.37
N GLY A 61 8.29 -4.65 -3.60
CA GLY A 61 8.32 -3.28 -4.10
C GLY A 61 6.94 -2.71 -4.43
N ASP A 62 5.85 -3.39 -4.09
CA ASP A 62 4.47 -2.99 -4.38
C ASP A 62 3.67 -2.84 -3.09
N ILE A 63 3.38 -1.59 -2.72
CA ILE A 63 2.50 -1.29 -1.59
C ILE A 63 1.16 -0.79 -2.09
N ARG A 64 0.07 -1.25 -1.49
CA ARG A 64 -1.28 -0.84 -1.89
C ARG A 64 -2.14 -0.51 -0.70
N ARG A 65 -3.04 0.46 -0.89
CA ARG A 65 -4.17 0.67 0.02
C ARG A 65 -5.24 -0.38 -0.29
N CYS A 66 -5.73 -1.05 0.74
CA CYS A 66 -6.81 -2.02 0.63
C CYS A 66 -8.03 -1.40 -0.07
N ALA A 67 -8.55 -2.12 -1.06
CA ALA A 67 -9.65 -1.69 -1.92
C ALA A 67 -11.03 -2.25 -1.51
N CYS A 68 -11.17 -2.78 -0.28
CA CYS A 68 -12.45 -3.24 0.25
C CYS A 68 -13.49 -2.10 0.32
N SER A 69 -14.76 -2.46 0.22
CA SER A 69 -15.90 -1.59 0.53
C SER A 69 -16.00 -1.21 2.02
N CYS A 70 -15.27 -1.94 2.88
CA CYS A 70 -15.27 -1.82 4.33
C CYS A 70 -14.48 -0.64 4.92
N VAL A 71 -13.89 0.21 4.07
CA VAL A 71 -13.10 1.41 4.44
C VAL A 71 -11.93 1.15 5.42
N CYS A 72 -11.27 -0.02 5.35
CA CYS A 72 -10.24 -0.40 6.35
C CYS A 72 -8.98 0.48 6.35
N GLY A 73 -8.68 1.16 5.23
CA GLY A 73 -7.54 2.10 5.13
C GLY A 73 -6.16 1.47 5.24
N CYS A 74 -6.04 0.14 5.39
CA CYS A 74 -4.75 -0.54 5.52
C CYS A 74 -3.91 -0.37 4.25
N ILE A 75 -2.65 0.01 4.42
CA ILE A 75 -1.61 0.00 3.41
C ILE A 75 -0.68 -1.17 3.74
N PHE A 76 -0.47 -2.06 2.76
CA PHE A 76 0.19 -3.36 2.95
C PHE A 76 0.95 -3.77 1.67
N ASP A 77 1.74 -4.84 1.76
CA ASP A 77 2.40 -5.47 0.62
C ASP A 77 1.37 -6.16 -0.30
N ALA A 78 1.28 -5.73 -1.55
CA ALA A 78 0.31 -6.27 -2.50
C ALA A 78 0.56 -7.75 -2.85
N GLU A 79 1.78 -8.25 -2.68
CA GLU A 79 2.15 -9.65 -2.88
C GLU A 79 2.15 -10.47 -1.57
N ASP A 80 1.60 -9.93 -0.47
CA ASP A 80 1.40 -10.71 0.75
C ASP A 80 0.60 -12.00 0.43
N PRO A 81 1.01 -13.19 0.90
CA PRO A 81 0.31 -14.44 0.61
C PRO A 81 -1.15 -14.50 1.04
N GLY A 82 -1.55 -13.65 2.01
CA GLY A 82 -2.93 -13.49 2.45
C GLY A 82 -3.70 -12.42 1.68
N ALA A 83 -3.05 -11.64 0.81
CA ALA A 83 -3.72 -10.64 -0.01
C ALA A 83 -4.67 -11.29 -1.02
N HIS A 84 -5.80 -10.61 -1.30
CA HIS A 84 -6.77 -11.07 -2.28
C HIS A 84 -6.92 -10.06 -3.41
N VAL A 85 -6.66 -10.49 -4.65
CA VAL A 85 -6.88 -9.66 -5.84
C VAL A 85 -8.38 -9.65 -6.17
N ILE A 86 -9.01 -8.48 -6.06
CA ILE A 86 -10.39 -8.25 -6.49
C ILE A 86 -10.43 -8.11 -8.01
N GLU A 87 -9.50 -7.33 -8.56
CA GLU A 87 -9.47 -6.95 -9.97
C GLU A 87 -8.01 -6.75 -10.41
N HIS A 88 -7.64 -7.36 -11.54
CA HIS A 88 -6.33 -7.12 -12.15
C HIS A 88 -6.33 -5.76 -12.86
N GLY A 89 -5.18 -5.08 -12.87
CA GLY A 89 -5.03 -3.82 -13.60
C GLY A 89 -5.06 -4.08 -15.11
N GLU A 90 -6.23 -3.95 -15.74
CA GLU A 90 -6.41 -4.13 -17.19
C GLU A 90 -5.81 -2.94 -17.97
N GLY A 91 -4.47 -2.85 -18.02
CA GLY A 91 -3.73 -1.75 -18.68
C GLY A 91 -3.17 -0.71 -17.71
N TYR A 92 -3.33 -0.94 -16.41
CA TYR A 92 -2.86 -0.11 -15.30
C TYR A 92 -1.96 -0.96 -14.38
N ASN A 93 -0.97 -0.35 -13.73
CA ASN A 93 -0.04 -1.10 -12.88
C ASN A 93 -0.69 -1.55 -11.56
N LEU A 94 -1.70 -0.83 -11.07
CA LEU A 94 -2.33 -1.04 -9.76
C LEU A 94 -3.76 -1.57 -9.89
N GLY A 95 -3.90 -2.88 -9.99
CA GLY A 95 -5.18 -3.56 -9.75
C GLY A 95 -5.72 -3.38 -8.31
N ARG A 96 -6.98 -3.72 -8.08
CA ARG A 96 -7.63 -3.64 -6.77
C ARG A 96 -7.31 -4.88 -5.93
N VAL A 97 -6.71 -4.67 -4.77
CA VAL A 97 -6.29 -5.75 -3.85
C VAL A 97 -6.85 -5.49 -2.44
N GLN A 98 -7.32 -6.53 -1.77
CA GLN A 98 -7.69 -6.51 -0.36
C GLN A 98 -6.50 -6.94 0.50
N CYS A 99 -6.33 -6.26 1.64
CA CYS A 99 -5.36 -6.69 2.65
C CYS A 99 -5.76 -8.04 3.27
N PRO A 100 -4.81 -8.79 3.86
CA PRO A 100 -5.08 -10.12 4.41
C PRO A 100 -6.26 -10.18 5.39
N THR A 101 -6.37 -9.19 6.28
CA THR A 101 -7.47 -9.13 7.24
C THR A 101 -8.84 -9.01 6.55
N CYS A 102 -8.95 -8.18 5.51
CA CYS A 102 -10.19 -8.01 4.78
C CYS A 102 -10.52 -9.20 3.90
N ALA A 103 -9.50 -9.79 3.27
CA ALA A 103 -9.63 -11.01 2.49
C ALA A 103 -10.17 -12.17 3.33
N ASP A 104 -9.72 -12.30 4.58
CA ASP A 104 -10.20 -13.34 5.50
C ASP A 104 -11.64 -13.10 5.97
N TRP A 105 -12.02 -11.85 6.21
CA TRP A 105 -13.30 -11.51 6.84
C TRP A 105 -14.45 -11.34 5.85
N HIS A 106 -14.19 -10.70 4.70
CA HIS A 106 -15.20 -10.37 3.70
C HIS A 106 -14.55 -10.29 2.30
N PRO A 107 -14.13 -11.42 1.73
CA PRO A 107 -13.52 -11.45 0.41
C PRO A 107 -14.48 -10.88 -0.63
N GLU A 108 -14.02 -9.91 -1.42
CA GLU A 108 -14.79 -9.27 -2.48
C GLU A 108 -14.29 -9.71 -3.85
N THR A 109 -15.20 -9.86 -4.80
CA THR A 109 -14.89 -10.14 -6.22
C THR A 109 -15.49 -9.03 -7.07
N ALA A 110 -14.82 -8.66 -8.17
CA ALA A 110 -15.31 -7.66 -9.13
C ALA A 110 -16.60 -8.10 -9.85
#